data_AF-A0A3S0QI72-F1
#
_entry.id   AF-A0A3S0QI72-F1
#
_cell.length_a   1.000
_cell.length_b   1.000
_cell.length_c   1.000
_cell.angle_alpha   90.00
_cell.angle_beta   90.00
_cell.angle_gamma   90.00
#
_symmetry.space_group_name_H-M   'P 1'
#
loop_
_entity.id
_entity.type
_entity.pdbx_description
1 polymer ?
#
loop_
_entity_poly.entity_id
_entity_poly.type
_entity_poly.pdbx_seq_one_letter_code
_entity_poly.pdbx_strand_id
1 'polypeptide(L)'
;MRMPAISCSPAALVGANLLFLVLAGHRLNGQSRTITGHVVDELLVNRPQIHIQTAGKVKLGETDGSGRFEIRIPKEVHQLIFLGLMAETAVINLPDSCNTLEVIMLNSGTYDFTSPRKVDRLRLKNFNQLPQLYYQAAQKQLFQHGQPCFSREFIPHRKELEEIAKQTSITRRQLYKRFKALAVGDTIKVPYSPEWRTDGTDRTTLHLYSAYGGRNNFDCVIEGVITAKNTRRKGYNVVYKVTADNRCNYPSLAYNNQPIVPGTVLEYNMKYFKILPRTK
;
A
#
# COMPACT_ATOMS: atom_id res chain seq x y z
N MET A 1 19.77 -8.80 104.28
CA MET A 1 18.39 -9.20 104.61
C MET A 1 17.54 -9.09 103.35
N ARG A 2 16.77 -10.15 103.02
CA ARG A 2 15.79 -10.32 101.92
C ARG A 2 16.30 -10.33 100.47
N MET A 3 16.36 -11.53 99.89
CA MET A 3 15.81 -11.82 98.54
C MET A 3 14.25 -11.85 98.63
N PRO A 4 13.41 -12.04 97.57
CA PRO A 4 13.62 -12.33 96.13
C PRO A 4 12.71 -11.47 95.17
N ALA A 5 13.01 -11.30 93.87
CA ALA A 5 12.51 -12.01 92.64
C ALA A 5 11.24 -11.45 91.93
N ILE A 6 11.06 -11.91 90.67
CA ILE A 6 9.81 -12.03 89.86
C ILE A 6 9.48 -10.77 89.00
N SER A 7 9.07 -10.81 87.72
CA SER A 7 8.98 -11.80 86.62
C SER A 7 8.44 -11.11 85.34
N CYS A 8 8.34 -11.90 84.25
CA CYS A 8 7.42 -11.79 83.09
C CYS A 8 7.92 -11.13 81.77
N SER A 9 8.44 -12.00 80.89
CA SER A 9 8.18 -12.09 79.42
C SER A 9 6.72 -12.54 79.16
N PRO A 10 6.22 -12.78 77.91
CA PRO A 10 6.50 -12.29 76.54
C PRO A 10 5.20 -11.96 75.72
N ALA A 11 5.30 -11.91 74.37
CA ALA A 11 4.24 -12.05 73.32
C ALA A 11 3.44 -10.77 72.94
N ALA A 12 2.99 -10.51 71.71
CA ALA A 12 3.15 -11.15 70.39
C ALA A 12 2.42 -10.31 69.30
N LEU A 13 2.93 -10.43 68.07
CA LEU A 13 2.22 -10.55 66.77
C LEU A 13 1.41 -9.39 66.13
N VAL A 14 1.80 -9.13 64.86
CA VAL A 14 0.98 -9.00 63.62
C VAL A 14 0.39 -7.65 63.21
N GLY A 15 0.65 -7.30 61.95
CA GLY A 15 -0.17 -6.39 61.12
C GLY A 15 0.67 -5.49 60.21
N ALA A 16 1.34 -6.01 59.18
CA ALA A 16 0.86 -5.96 57.80
C ALA A 16 0.46 -4.55 57.28
N ASN A 17 1.36 -3.93 56.50
CA ASN A 17 0.94 -3.31 55.24
C ASN A 17 2.13 -3.31 54.27
N LEU A 18 2.11 -4.31 53.39
CA LEU A 18 2.68 -4.24 52.04
C LEU A 18 2.29 -2.91 51.39
N LEU A 19 3.05 -2.51 50.36
CA LEU A 19 2.68 -1.51 49.35
C LEU A 19 3.24 -0.09 49.53
N PHE A 20 4.54 0.05 49.80
CA PHE A 20 5.29 1.12 49.11
C PHE A 20 5.99 0.49 47.92
N LEU A 21 5.27 0.53 46.81
CA LEU A 21 5.70 0.08 45.49
C LEU A 21 7.11 0.57 45.20
N VAL A 22 7.92 -0.42 44.83
CA VAL A 22 9.10 -0.33 43.99
C VAL A 22 8.74 0.47 42.72
N LEU A 23 8.78 1.79 42.82
CA LEU A 23 8.89 2.72 41.69
C LEU A 23 10.36 3.04 41.42
N ALA A 24 11.25 2.09 41.70
CA ALA A 24 12.61 2.09 41.18
C ALA A 24 12.47 1.86 39.66
N GLY A 25 12.68 2.94 38.91
CA GLY A 25 12.44 3.06 37.49
C GLY A 25 12.61 1.78 36.69
N HIS A 26 11.49 1.24 36.21
CA HIS A 26 11.47 0.49 34.98
C HIS A 26 11.95 1.42 33.86
N ARG A 27 13.27 1.54 33.70
CA ARG A 27 13.85 1.80 32.40
C ARG A 27 13.56 0.55 31.57
N LEU A 28 12.34 0.48 31.04
CA LEU A 28 12.02 -0.29 29.83
C LEU A 28 12.78 0.35 28.67
N ASN A 29 14.11 0.41 28.77
CA ASN A 29 14.98 0.57 27.63
C ASN A 29 14.95 -0.80 26.97
N GLY A 30 13.94 -1.03 26.12
CA GLY A 30 13.96 -2.17 25.20
C GLY A 30 15.32 -2.18 24.54
N GLN A 31 16.09 -3.25 24.77
CA GLN A 31 17.45 -3.32 24.26
C GLN A 31 17.37 -3.21 22.75
N SER A 32 18.06 -2.23 22.17
CA SER A 32 18.13 -2.06 20.72
C SER A 32 19.40 -2.69 20.17
N ARG A 33 19.34 -3.19 18.95
CA ARG A 33 20.52 -3.56 18.15
C ARG A 33 20.58 -2.75 16.86
N THR A 34 21.79 -2.51 16.39
CA THR A 34 22.04 -1.89 15.10
C THR A 34 22.13 -2.97 14.04
N ILE A 35 21.39 -2.78 12.95
CA ILE A 35 21.45 -3.59 11.74
C ILE A 35 22.03 -2.72 10.63
N THR A 36 23.07 -3.21 9.98
CA THR A 36 23.61 -2.62 8.76
C THR A 36 23.29 -3.52 7.57
N GLY A 37 23.37 -3.00 6.36
CA GLY A 37 23.15 -3.84 5.21
C GLY A 37 23.39 -3.20 3.86
N HIS A 38 23.23 -4.02 2.83
CA HIS A 38 23.40 -3.69 1.43
C HIS A 38 22.32 -4.38 0.61
N VAL A 39 21.61 -3.60 -0.21
CA VAL A 39 20.50 -4.07 -1.04
C VAL A 39 20.85 -3.88 -2.51
N VAL A 40 20.79 -4.99 -3.26
CA VAL A 40 20.92 -5.02 -4.71
C VAL A 40 19.69 -5.67 -5.34
N ASP A 41 19.53 -5.56 -6.64
CA ASP A 41 18.51 -6.31 -7.36
C ASP A 41 19.03 -7.62 -7.98
N GLU A 42 18.16 -8.31 -8.69
CA GLU A 42 18.46 -9.55 -9.41
C GLU A 42 19.52 -9.40 -10.53
N LEU A 43 19.83 -8.17 -10.96
CA LEU A 43 20.94 -7.85 -11.86
C LEU A 43 22.22 -7.45 -11.11
N LEU A 44 22.18 -7.53 -9.77
CA LEU A 44 23.24 -7.13 -8.85
C LEU A 44 23.56 -5.64 -8.93
N VAL A 45 22.56 -4.81 -9.25
CA VAL A 45 22.66 -3.35 -9.24
C VAL A 45 22.16 -2.83 -7.91
N ASN A 46 22.88 -1.86 -7.33
CA ASN A 46 22.52 -1.23 -6.05
C ASN A 46 21.11 -0.63 -6.12
N ARG A 47 20.32 -0.85 -5.06
CA ARG A 47 18.94 -0.35 -4.99
C ARG A 47 18.82 0.77 -3.97
N PRO A 48 18.86 2.04 -4.43
CA PRO A 48 18.55 3.16 -3.57
C PRO A 48 17.05 3.20 -3.25
N GLN A 49 16.69 3.92 -2.19
CA GLN A 49 15.31 4.22 -1.83
C GLN A 49 14.45 3.00 -1.49
N ILE A 50 15.06 1.91 -1.04
CA ILE A 50 14.33 0.76 -0.50
C ILE A 50 13.94 1.11 0.93
N HIS A 51 12.63 1.28 1.17
CA HIS A 51 12.08 1.51 2.49
C HIS A 51 12.13 0.24 3.32
N ILE A 52 12.60 0.38 4.56
CA ILE A 52 12.69 -0.72 5.53
C ILE A 52 11.73 -0.42 6.66
N GLN A 53 10.86 -1.37 6.97
CA GLN A 53 9.82 -1.19 7.99
C GLN A 53 9.57 -2.46 8.80
N THR A 54 8.92 -2.30 9.95
CA THR A 54 8.43 -3.44 10.76
C THR A 54 7.17 -4.06 10.15
N ALA A 55 6.75 -5.22 10.68
CA ALA A 55 5.45 -5.82 10.36
C ALA A 55 4.26 -4.86 10.61
N GLY A 56 4.39 -3.99 11.62
CA GLY A 56 3.43 -2.91 11.93
C GLY A 56 3.49 -1.70 11.00
N LYS A 57 4.27 -1.75 9.91
CA LYS A 57 4.48 -0.66 8.93
C LYS A 57 5.12 0.60 9.52
N VAL A 58 5.86 0.47 10.62
CA VAL A 58 6.68 1.57 11.14
C VAL A 58 7.95 1.66 10.30
N LYS A 59 8.16 2.78 9.60
CA LYS A 59 9.38 3.03 8.83
C LYS A 59 10.58 3.12 9.77
N LEU A 60 11.58 2.29 9.54
CA LEU A 60 12.83 2.22 10.30
C LEU A 60 13.97 2.96 9.60
N GLY A 61 13.96 2.95 8.27
CA GLY A 61 15.00 3.56 7.47
C GLY A 61 14.79 3.33 5.98
N GLU A 62 15.82 3.64 5.22
CA GLU A 62 15.84 3.54 3.77
C GLU A 62 17.28 3.38 3.27
N THR A 63 17.46 2.73 2.12
CA THR A 63 18.79 2.63 1.50
C THR A 63 19.24 3.93 0.85
N ASP A 64 20.53 4.23 0.99
CA ASP A 64 21.17 5.36 0.35
C ASP A 64 21.41 5.15 -1.16
N GLY A 65 22.06 6.12 -1.82
CA GLY A 65 22.41 6.05 -3.24
C GLY A 65 23.28 4.85 -3.63
N SER A 66 23.98 4.23 -2.68
CA SER A 66 24.79 3.03 -2.86
C SER A 66 24.06 1.73 -2.51
N GLY A 67 22.77 1.81 -2.16
CA GLY A 67 21.99 0.65 -1.72
C GLY A 67 22.30 0.21 -0.29
N ARG A 68 23.07 0.99 0.48
CA ARG A 68 23.46 0.66 1.85
C ARG A 68 22.52 1.29 2.87
N PHE A 69 22.45 0.70 4.06
CA PHE A 69 21.66 1.24 5.15
C PHE A 69 22.23 0.91 6.52
N GLU A 70 21.83 1.70 7.52
CA GLU A 70 22.00 1.44 8.94
C GLU A 70 20.70 1.81 9.67
N ILE A 71 20.17 0.90 10.47
CA ILE A 71 18.94 1.09 11.25
C ILE A 71 19.13 0.57 12.67
N ARG A 72 18.39 1.14 13.62
CA ARG A 72 18.29 0.63 15.00
C ARG A 72 16.92 0.00 15.21
N ILE A 73 16.91 -1.24 15.68
CA ILE A 73 15.68 -1.98 15.96
C ILE A 73 15.67 -2.48 17.41
N PRO A 74 14.50 -2.52 18.07
CA PRO A 74 14.34 -3.27 19.33
C PRO A 74 14.68 -4.75 19.13
N LYS A 75 15.23 -5.41 20.15
CA LYS A 75 15.58 -6.84 20.09
C LYS A 75 14.38 -7.75 19.80
N GLU A 76 13.18 -7.32 20.14
CA GLU A 76 11.93 -8.04 19.90
C GLU A 76 11.48 -8.02 18.43
N VAL A 77 12.13 -7.21 17.58
CA VAL A 77 11.85 -7.17 16.14
C VAL A 77 12.59 -8.30 15.44
N HIS A 78 11.84 -9.34 15.11
CA HIS A 78 12.34 -10.51 14.36
C HIS A 78 11.87 -10.54 12.91
N GLN A 79 11.22 -9.48 12.42
CA GLN A 79 10.78 -9.39 11.03
C GLN A 79 10.96 -7.98 10.47
N LEU A 80 11.51 -7.90 9.27
CA LEU A 80 11.66 -6.68 8.50
C LEU A 80 10.97 -6.84 7.14
N ILE A 81 10.37 -5.75 6.66
CA ILE A 81 9.74 -5.67 5.34
C ILE A 81 10.52 -4.64 4.53
N PHE A 82 11.00 -5.05 3.37
CA PHE A 82 11.67 -4.20 2.39
C PHE A 82 10.69 -3.91 1.26
N LEU A 83 10.51 -2.62 0.96
CA LEU A 83 9.59 -2.12 -0.06
C LEU A 83 10.34 -1.17 -0.99
N GLY A 84 10.10 -1.28 -2.28
CA GLY A 84 10.70 -0.39 -3.27
C GLY A 84 9.84 -0.27 -4.51
N LEU A 85 10.04 0.81 -5.25
CA LEU A 85 9.44 0.94 -6.58
C LEU A 85 9.99 -0.16 -7.49
N MET A 86 9.09 -0.75 -8.28
CA MET A 86 9.42 -1.81 -9.24
C MET A 86 10.10 -3.04 -8.61
N ALA A 87 9.93 -3.26 -7.31
CA ALA A 87 10.49 -4.40 -6.59
C ALA A 87 9.39 -5.19 -5.89
N GLU A 88 9.53 -6.51 -5.87
CA GLU A 88 8.68 -7.34 -5.03
C GLU A 88 8.95 -7.05 -3.56
N THR A 89 7.88 -7.04 -2.75
CA THR A 89 8.02 -6.92 -1.29
C THR A 89 8.81 -8.11 -0.75
N ALA A 90 9.89 -7.83 -0.02
CA ALA A 90 10.66 -8.86 0.65
C ALA A 90 10.37 -8.83 2.15
N VAL A 91 9.76 -9.91 2.66
CA VAL A 91 9.55 -10.13 4.09
C VAL A 91 10.67 -11.04 4.60
N ILE A 92 11.46 -10.53 5.52
CA ILE A 92 12.65 -11.19 6.05
C ILE A 92 12.43 -11.51 7.53
N ASN A 93 12.60 -12.79 7.88
CA ASN A 93 12.65 -13.22 9.28
C ASN A 93 14.09 -13.13 9.76
N LEU A 94 14.32 -12.36 10.82
CA LEU A 94 15.61 -11.89 11.27
C LEU A 94 16.01 -12.55 12.60
N PRO A 95 16.96 -13.50 12.60
CA PRO A 95 17.52 -14.06 13.82
C PRO A 95 18.26 -13.00 14.66
N ASP A 96 18.38 -13.24 15.96
CA ASP A 96 19.08 -12.33 16.89
C ASP A 96 20.58 -12.20 16.61
N SER A 97 21.17 -13.21 15.96
CA SER A 97 22.58 -13.23 15.56
C SER A 97 22.88 -12.47 14.25
N CYS A 98 21.86 -12.11 13.47
CA CYS A 98 22.02 -11.53 12.15
C CYS A 98 22.01 -9.99 12.24
N ASN A 99 23.18 -9.36 12.21
CA ASN A 99 23.33 -7.89 12.29
C ASN A 99 23.73 -7.22 10.97
N THR A 100 24.16 -8.02 9.99
CA THR A 100 24.52 -7.54 8.64
C THR A 100 23.56 -8.18 7.65
N LEU A 101 22.78 -7.36 6.96
CA LEU A 101 21.76 -7.79 6.01
C LEU A 101 22.16 -7.52 4.58
N GLU A 102 22.36 -8.58 3.83
CA GLU A 102 22.65 -8.54 2.40
C GLU A 102 21.41 -9.04 1.68
N VAL A 103 20.72 -8.17 0.96
CA VAL A 103 19.37 -8.44 0.44
C VAL A 103 19.33 -8.30 -1.06
N ILE A 104 18.84 -9.33 -1.73
CA ILE A 104 18.50 -9.27 -3.16
C ILE A 104 17.00 -9.05 -3.31
N MET A 105 16.64 -7.90 -3.87
CA MET A 105 15.28 -7.54 -4.25
C MET A 105 14.97 -8.05 -5.65
N LEU A 106 13.93 -8.86 -5.78
CA LEU A 106 13.44 -9.29 -7.10
C LEU A 106 12.63 -8.17 -7.71
N ASN A 107 12.74 -7.96 -9.02
CA ASN A 107 11.93 -6.96 -9.68
C ASN A 107 10.45 -7.38 -9.69
N SER A 108 9.56 -6.44 -9.41
CA SER A 108 8.13 -6.69 -9.63
C SER A 108 7.87 -6.66 -11.14
N GLY A 109 7.59 -7.82 -11.73
CA GLY A 109 7.28 -7.90 -13.16
C GLY A 109 5.94 -7.25 -13.51
N THR A 110 5.84 -6.64 -14.69
CA THR A 110 4.56 -6.28 -15.31
C THR A 110 3.95 -7.52 -15.93
N TYR A 111 3.10 -8.23 -15.18
CA TYR A 111 2.44 -9.45 -15.63
C TYR A 111 1.10 -9.17 -16.33
N ASP A 112 1.10 -8.19 -17.23
CA ASP A 112 -0.10 -7.82 -17.95
C ASP A 112 -0.63 -9.01 -18.75
N PHE A 113 -1.96 -9.13 -18.78
CA PHE A 113 -2.68 -10.18 -19.51
C PHE A 113 -2.28 -11.63 -19.14
N THR A 114 -1.66 -11.83 -17.97
CA THR A 114 -1.21 -13.14 -17.49
C THR A 114 -2.13 -13.65 -16.37
N SER A 115 -2.40 -14.96 -16.37
CA SER A 115 -3.23 -15.57 -15.31
C SER A 115 -2.52 -15.57 -13.96
N PRO A 116 -3.23 -15.42 -12.83
CA PRO A 116 -2.63 -15.40 -11.49
C PRO A 116 -1.73 -16.60 -11.19
N ARG A 117 -2.12 -17.80 -11.67
CA ARG A 117 -1.31 -19.02 -11.53
C ARG A 117 0.02 -18.93 -12.28
N LYS A 118 0.01 -18.37 -13.51
CA LYS A 118 1.22 -18.21 -14.31
C LYS A 118 2.14 -17.13 -13.72
N VAL A 119 1.56 -16.06 -13.15
CA VAL A 119 2.31 -15.04 -12.39
C VAL A 119 3.12 -15.70 -11.28
N ASP A 120 2.47 -16.40 -10.35
CA ASP A 120 3.18 -17.01 -9.22
C ASP A 120 4.21 -18.05 -9.65
N ARG A 121 3.94 -18.81 -10.71
CA ARG A 121 4.92 -19.75 -11.26
C ARG A 121 6.19 -19.05 -11.74
N LEU A 122 6.06 -17.91 -12.42
CA LEU A 122 7.20 -17.13 -12.90
C LEU A 122 7.96 -16.49 -11.74
N ARG A 123 7.23 -15.92 -10.77
CA ARG A 123 7.83 -15.32 -9.58
C ARG A 123 8.57 -16.35 -8.73
N LEU A 124 7.99 -17.53 -8.52
CA LEU A 124 8.64 -18.65 -7.81
C LEU A 124 9.90 -19.11 -8.55
N LYS A 125 9.89 -19.14 -9.90
CA LYS A 125 11.09 -19.45 -10.68
C LYS A 125 12.22 -18.46 -10.39
N ASN A 126 11.93 -17.17 -10.38
CA ASN A 126 12.92 -16.13 -10.06
C ASN A 126 13.37 -16.22 -8.59
N PHE A 127 12.43 -16.46 -7.68
CA PHE A 127 12.71 -16.66 -6.25
C PHE A 127 13.69 -17.82 -6.02
N ASN A 128 13.51 -18.93 -6.72
CA ASN A 128 14.38 -20.10 -6.61
C ASN A 128 15.80 -19.84 -7.13
N GLN A 129 16.06 -18.73 -7.84
CA GLN A 129 17.41 -18.34 -8.29
C GLN A 129 18.19 -17.59 -7.22
N LEU A 130 17.55 -17.15 -6.13
CA LEU A 130 18.19 -16.36 -5.08
C LEU A 130 19.48 -16.98 -4.51
N PRO A 131 19.55 -18.29 -4.20
CA PRO A 131 20.80 -18.87 -3.70
C PRO A 131 21.98 -18.67 -4.66
N GLN A 132 21.74 -18.81 -5.96
CA GLN A 132 22.75 -18.58 -6.99
C GLN A 132 23.13 -17.10 -7.10
N LEU A 133 22.14 -16.20 -6.97
CA LEU A 133 22.39 -14.76 -7.02
C LEU A 133 23.21 -14.28 -5.81
N TYR A 134 22.95 -14.80 -4.60
CA TYR A 134 23.78 -14.52 -3.42
C TYR A 134 25.22 -14.98 -3.60
N TYR A 135 25.41 -16.19 -4.13
CA TYR A 135 26.75 -16.68 -4.47
C TYR A 135 27.46 -15.76 -5.47
N GLN A 136 26.78 -15.31 -6.52
CA GLN A 136 27.34 -14.38 -7.52
C GLN A 136 27.67 -13.01 -6.92
N ALA A 137 26.82 -12.48 -6.04
CA ALA A 137 27.06 -11.22 -5.36
C ALA A 137 28.32 -11.27 -4.48
N ALA A 138 28.53 -12.39 -3.78
CA ALA A 138 29.73 -12.62 -2.98
C ALA A 138 30.99 -12.75 -3.85
N GLN A 139 30.93 -13.49 -4.97
CA GLN A 139 32.04 -13.59 -5.92
C GLN A 139 32.45 -12.22 -6.50
N LYS A 140 31.48 -11.33 -6.70
CA LYS A 140 31.72 -9.94 -7.14
C LYS A 140 32.10 -8.99 -6.01
N GLN A 141 32.28 -9.49 -4.78
CA GLN A 141 32.58 -8.69 -3.59
C GLN A 141 31.54 -7.60 -3.28
N LEU A 142 30.31 -7.75 -3.79
CA LEU A 142 29.19 -6.89 -3.43
C LEU A 142 28.67 -7.24 -2.03
N PHE A 143 28.73 -8.54 -1.72
CA PHE A 143 28.34 -9.14 -0.46
C PHE A 143 29.53 -9.83 0.21
N GLN A 144 29.54 -9.85 1.53
CA GLN A 144 30.51 -10.51 2.39
C GLN A 144 30.25 -12.02 2.43
N HIS A 145 28.98 -12.43 2.33
CA HIS A 145 28.58 -13.82 2.46
C HIS A 145 27.85 -14.34 1.23
N GLY A 146 28.17 -15.57 0.82
CA GLY A 146 27.48 -16.26 -0.28
C GLY A 146 26.09 -16.77 0.09
N GLN A 147 25.68 -16.65 1.35
CA GLN A 147 24.37 -17.01 1.86
C GLN A 147 23.91 -15.98 2.91
N PRO A 148 22.61 -15.61 2.92
CA PRO A 148 22.08 -14.66 3.89
C PRO A 148 21.97 -15.27 5.29
N CYS A 149 22.16 -14.46 6.35
CA CYS A 149 21.93 -14.88 7.75
C CYS A 149 20.46 -14.85 8.19
N PHE A 150 19.54 -14.73 7.24
CA PHE A 150 18.10 -14.62 7.47
C PHE A 150 17.33 -15.56 6.56
N SER A 151 16.06 -15.79 6.88
CA SER A 151 15.16 -16.56 6.02
C SER A 151 14.11 -15.65 5.38
N ARG A 152 13.70 -16.03 4.17
CA ARG A 152 12.60 -15.41 3.42
C ARG A 152 11.81 -16.52 2.77
N GLU A 153 10.50 -16.39 2.77
CA GLU A 153 9.59 -17.31 2.09
C GLU A 153 8.99 -16.66 0.83
N PHE A 154 8.63 -17.48 -0.15
CA PHE A 154 7.90 -17.01 -1.32
C PHE A 154 6.44 -16.73 -0.96
N ILE A 155 5.97 -15.51 -1.23
CA ILE A 155 4.59 -15.10 -0.97
C ILE A 155 3.80 -15.07 -2.30
N PRO A 156 2.87 -16.02 -2.52
CA PRO A 156 2.05 -16.06 -3.72
C PRO A 156 1.03 -14.91 -3.76
N HIS A 157 0.84 -14.31 -4.94
CA HIS A 157 -0.19 -13.29 -5.18
C HIS A 157 -1.50 -13.88 -5.67
N ARG A 158 -1.55 -15.19 -5.98
CA ARG A 158 -2.71 -15.82 -6.61
C ARG A 158 -4.03 -15.55 -5.89
N LYS A 159 -4.08 -15.73 -4.56
CA LYS A 159 -5.32 -15.53 -3.79
C LYS A 159 -5.83 -14.09 -3.90
N GLU A 160 -4.92 -13.13 -3.77
CA GLU A 160 -5.21 -11.70 -3.89
C GLU A 160 -5.71 -11.35 -5.29
N LEU A 161 -4.99 -11.79 -6.33
CA LEU A 161 -5.37 -11.55 -7.72
C LEU A 161 -6.70 -12.23 -8.10
N GLU A 162 -6.98 -13.42 -7.57
CA GLU A 162 -8.26 -14.11 -7.76
C GLU A 162 -9.42 -13.34 -7.08
N GLU A 163 -9.23 -12.78 -5.89
CA GLU A 163 -10.25 -11.95 -5.23
C GLU A 163 -10.46 -10.62 -5.96
N ILE A 164 -9.39 -9.97 -6.44
CA ILE A 164 -9.48 -8.78 -7.29
C ILE A 164 -10.27 -9.09 -8.56
N ALA A 165 -10.01 -10.23 -9.22
CA ALA A 165 -10.73 -10.63 -10.43
C ALA A 165 -12.23 -10.88 -10.15
N LYS A 166 -12.54 -11.53 -9.02
CA LYS A 166 -13.92 -11.74 -8.56
C LYS A 166 -14.64 -10.43 -8.27
N GLN A 167 -14.02 -9.53 -7.51
CA GLN A 167 -14.58 -8.21 -7.21
C GLN A 167 -14.80 -7.39 -8.50
N THR A 168 -13.84 -7.42 -9.42
CA THR A 168 -13.94 -6.78 -10.74
C THR A 168 -15.13 -7.32 -11.53
N SER A 169 -15.38 -8.64 -11.49
CA SER A 169 -16.53 -9.27 -12.12
C SER A 169 -17.85 -8.81 -11.51
N ILE A 170 -17.93 -8.73 -10.18
CA ILE A 170 -19.11 -8.21 -9.45
C ILE A 170 -19.38 -6.77 -9.84
N THR A 171 -18.38 -5.89 -9.75
CA THR A 171 -18.48 -4.48 -10.15
C THR A 171 -18.95 -4.34 -11.59
N ARG A 172 -18.38 -5.12 -12.52
CA ARG A 172 -18.80 -5.11 -13.93
C ARG A 172 -20.27 -5.48 -14.11
N ARG A 173 -20.77 -6.49 -13.40
CA ARG A 173 -22.20 -6.86 -13.41
C ARG A 173 -23.08 -5.74 -12.85
N GLN A 174 -22.66 -5.09 -11.78
CA GLN A 174 -23.39 -3.96 -11.19
C GLN A 174 -23.43 -2.75 -12.14
N LEU A 175 -22.30 -2.41 -12.78
CA LEU A 175 -22.23 -1.35 -13.78
C LEU A 175 -23.15 -1.64 -14.97
N TYR A 176 -23.18 -2.88 -15.45
CA TYR A 176 -24.09 -3.29 -16.51
C TYR A 176 -25.57 -3.15 -16.12
N LYS A 177 -25.96 -3.57 -14.91
CA LYS A 177 -27.32 -3.40 -14.40
C LYS A 177 -27.70 -1.92 -14.29
N ARG A 178 -26.79 -1.08 -13.76
CA ARG A 178 -26.98 0.39 -13.68
C ARG A 178 -27.15 1.01 -15.06
N PHE A 179 -26.28 0.66 -16.00
CA PHE A 179 -26.38 1.14 -17.38
C PHE A 179 -27.71 0.74 -18.02
N LYS A 180 -28.20 -0.49 -17.79
CA LYS A 180 -29.52 -0.92 -18.29
C LYS A 180 -30.68 -0.12 -17.69
N ALA A 181 -30.60 0.23 -16.40
CA ALA A 181 -31.65 0.97 -15.70
C ALA A 181 -31.75 2.44 -16.11
N LEU A 182 -30.66 3.05 -16.60
CA LEU A 182 -30.69 4.44 -17.09
C LEU A 182 -31.54 4.55 -18.37
N ALA A 183 -32.34 5.61 -18.47
CA ALA A 183 -33.13 5.95 -19.65
C ALA A 183 -32.60 7.23 -20.33
N VAL A 184 -32.97 7.43 -21.60
CA VAL A 184 -32.80 8.74 -22.24
C VAL A 184 -33.72 9.73 -21.52
N GLY A 185 -33.22 10.95 -21.25
CA GLY A 185 -33.88 11.94 -20.40
C GLY A 185 -33.47 11.88 -18.93
N ASP A 186 -32.75 10.84 -18.49
CA ASP A 186 -32.27 10.77 -17.12
C ASP A 186 -31.15 11.77 -16.83
N THR A 187 -31.23 12.47 -15.70
CA THR A 187 -30.09 13.21 -15.15
C THR A 187 -29.06 12.28 -14.49
N ILE A 188 -27.78 12.49 -14.80
CA ILE A 188 -26.61 11.81 -14.23
C ILE A 188 -25.61 12.82 -13.67
N LYS A 189 -24.75 12.35 -12.75
CA LYS A 189 -23.62 13.12 -12.22
C LYS A 189 -22.32 12.37 -12.46
N VAL A 190 -21.36 13.05 -13.09
CA VAL A 190 -20.07 12.47 -13.48
C VAL A 190 -18.96 13.19 -12.72
N PRO A 191 -18.17 12.48 -11.90
CA PRO A 191 -17.04 13.05 -11.20
C PRO A 191 -15.79 13.11 -12.09
N TYR A 192 -15.03 14.19 -11.94
CA TYR A 192 -13.79 14.47 -12.66
C TYR A 192 -12.68 14.89 -11.69
N SER A 193 -11.45 14.49 -12.00
CA SER A 193 -10.22 14.99 -11.38
C SER A 193 -9.69 16.16 -12.21
N PRO A 194 -9.61 17.37 -11.67
CA PRO A 194 -9.07 18.53 -12.36
C PRO A 194 -7.53 18.53 -12.33
N GLU A 195 -6.92 18.99 -13.41
CA GLU A 195 -5.48 19.26 -13.50
C GLU A 195 -5.26 20.62 -14.22
N TRP A 196 -4.47 21.50 -13.61
CA TRP A 196 -4.27 22.87 -14.09
C TRP A 196 -3.12 22.96 -15.08
N ARG A 197 -3.37 23.58 -16.25
CA ARG A 197 -2.37 23.83 -17.32
C ARG A 197 -1.62 22.60 -17.83
N THR A 198 -2.24 21.42 -17.83
CA THR A 198 -1.63 20.20 -18.39
C THR A 198 -1.21 20.39 -19.86
N ASP A 199 -1.94 21.19 -20.62
CA ASP A 199 -1.67 21.52 -22.02
C ASP A 199 -0.88 22.83 -22.22
N GLY A 200 -0.39 23.44 -21.13
CA GLY A 200 0.31 24.72 -21.13
C GLY A 200 -0.59 25.96 -21.21
N THR A 201 -1.90 25.79 -21.43
CA THR A 201 -2.90 26.88 -21.49
C THR A 201 -3.51 27.17 -20.12
N ASP A 202 -4.20 28.30 -19.94
CA ASP A 202 -4.93 28.64 -18.71
C ASP A 202 -6.27 27.88 -18.58
N ARG A 203 -6.28 26.60 -18.96
CA ARG A 203 -7.44 25.71 -18.87
C ARG A 203 -7.19 24.62 -17.84
N THR A 204 -8.26 24.22 -17.17
CA THR A 204 -8.27 23.05 -16.30
C THR A 204 -8.70 21.84 -17.12
N THR A 205 -7.79 20.89 -17.30
CA THR A 205 -8.08 19.61 -17.95
C THR A 205 -8.79 18.70 -16.96
N LEU A 206 -9.89 18.09 -17.38
CA LEU A 206 -10.64 17.16 -16.56
C LEU A 206 -10.28 15.71 -16.93
N HIS A 207 -10.05 14.88 -15.91
CA HIS A 207 -9.78 13.45 -16.05
C HIS A 207 -10.88 12.64 -15.39
N LEU A 208 -11.20 11.49 -15.98
CA LEU A 208 -12.29 10.64 -15.50
C LEU A 208 -11.86 9.76 -14.33
N TYR A 209 -12.71 9.68 -13.30
CA TYR A 209 -12.51 8.73 -12.21
C TYR A 209 -12.88 7.30 -12.62
N SER A 210 -12.01 6.34 -12.33
CA SER A 210 -12.24 4.92 -12.56
C SER A 210 -13.44 4.38 -11.76
N ALA A 211 -14.26 3.56 -12.41
CA ALA A 211 -15.36 2.83 -11.79
C ALA A 211 -14.89 1.79 -10.76
N TYR A 212 -13.63 1.36 -10.85
CA TYR A 212 -13.03 0.37 -9.98
C TYR A 212 -12.28 1.00 -8.80
N GLY A 213 -12.18 2.34 -8.75
CA GLY A 213 -11.56 3.08 -7.65
C GLY A 213 -12.50 3.31 -6.46
N GLY A 214 -11.97 3.16 -5.24
CA GLY A 214 -12.71 3.35 -3.99
C GLY A 214 -12.98 4.81 -3.60
N ARG A 215 -12.39 5.80 -4.29
CA ARG A 215 -12.53 7.23 -3.95
C ARG A 215 -13.99 7.68 -4.15
N ASN A 216 -14.56 8.32 -3.12
CA ASN A 216 -15.93 8.84 -3.12
C ASN A 216 -16.01 10.35 -2.85
N ASN A 217 -14.87 11.01 -2.60
CA ASN A 217 -14.76 12.46 -2.57
C ASN A 217 -14.22 12.93 -3.93
N PHE A 218 -14.89 13.89 -4.56
CA PHE A 218 -14.60 14.31 -5.93
C PHE A 218 -14.50 15.83 -6.00
N ASP A 219 -13.43 16.29 -6.63
CA ASP A 219 -13.07 17.72 -6.68
C ASP A 219 -13.90 18.50 -7.70
N CYS A 220 -14.41 17.83 -8.73
CA CYS A 220 -15.31 18.38 -9.74
C CYS A 220 -16.38 17.35 -10.10
N VAL A 221 -17.63 17.78 -10.19
CA VAL A 221 -18.76 16.93 -10.58
C VAL A 221 -19.62 17.70 -11.59
N ILE A 222 -19.78 17.11 -12.78
CA ILE A 222 -20.59 17.66 -13.85
C ILE A 222 -21.93 16.92 -13.87
N GLU A 223 -23.01 17.68 -13.97
CA GLU A 223 -24.37 17.16 -14.13
C GLU A 223 -24.81 17.29 -15.59
N GLY A 224 -25.57 16.30 -16.05
CA GLY A 224 -26.14 16.37 -17.38
C GLY A 224 -27.25 15.36 -17.62
N VAL A 225 -27.97 15.57 -18.71
CA VAL A 225 -29.12 14.76 -19.12
C VAL A 225 -28.71 13.83 -20.24
N ILE A 226 -29.05 12.55 -20.10
CA ILE A 226 -28.75 11.53 -21.11
C ILE A 226 -29.54 11.81 -22.38
N THR A 227 -28.84 11.98 -23.50
CA THR A 227 -29.44 12.19 -24.83
C THR A 227 -29.42 10.91 -25.66
N ALA A 228 -28.45 10.02 -25.44
CA ALA A 228 -28.40 8.73 -26.10
C ALA A 228 -27.65 7.68 -25.27
N LYS A 229 -27.87 6.40 -25.61
CA LYS A 229 -27.14 5.25 -25.06
C LYS A 229 -26.64 4.38 -26.20
N ASN A 230 -25.43 3.85 -26.05
CA ASN A 230 -24.78 3.03 -27.07
C ASN A 230 -24.03 1.84 -26.46
N THR A 231 -24.23 0.66 -27.04
CA THR A 231 -23.58 -0.60 -26.63
C THR A 231 -22.59 -1.15 -27.65
N ARG A 232 -22.25 -0.38 -28.69
CA ARG A 232 -21.24 -0.76 -29.70
C ARG A 232 -19.93 -1.15 -29.01
N ARG A 233 -19.21 -2.11 -29.61
CA ARG A 233 -17.93 -2.65 -29.10
C ARG A 233 -17.96 -3.13 -27.64
N LYS A 234 -19.11 -3.63 -27.17
CA LYS A 234 -19.30 -4.10 -25.78
C LYS A 234 -19.01 -2.99 -24.74
N GLY A 235 -19.27 -1.74 -25.10
CA GLY A 235 -19.19 -0.57 -24.23
C GLY A 235 -20.50 -0.29 -23.50
N TYR A 236 -20.44 0.48 -22.41
CA TYR A 236 -21.61 1.01 -21.70
C TYR A 236 -21.62 2.52 -21.90
N ASN A 237 -21.75 2.95 -23.15
CA ASN A 237 -21.55 4.34 -23.52
C ASN A 237 -22.85 5.12 -23.33
N VAL A 238 -22.75 6.24 -22.64
CA VAL A 238 -23.83 7.20 -22.41
C VAL A 238 -23.38 8.51 -23.05
N VAL A 239 -24.25 9.07 -23.88
CA VAL A 239 -24.09 10.42 -24.42
C VAL A 239 -24.99 11.32 -23.60
N TYR A 240 -24.43 12.39 -23.05
CA TYR A 240 -25.18 13.31 -22.21
C TYR A 240 -24.88 14.76 -22.55
N LYS A 241 -25.88 15.61 -22.38
CA LYS A 241 -25.77 17.05 -22.53
C LYS A 241 -25.55 17.67 -21.16
N VAL A 242 -24.47 18.44 -21.01
CA VAL A 242 -24.13 19.13 -19.77
C VAL A 242 -25.23 20.13 -19.42
N THR A 243 -25.74 20.05 -18.19
CA THR A 243 -26.75 21.00 -17.68
C THR A 243 -26.19 21.90 -16.60
N ALA A 244 -25.23 21.42 -15.82
CA ALA A 244 -24.62 22.18 -14.75
C ALA A 244 -23.23 21.66 -14.41
N ASP A 245 -22.35 22.55 -13.94
CA ASP A 245 -20.98 22.31 -13.50
C ASP A 245 -20.80 22.69 -12.02
N ASN A 246 -21.90 22.72 -11.26
CA ASN A 246 -22.09 23.30 -9.92
C ASN A 246 -21.10 22.89 -8.81
N ARG A 247 -20.11 22.02 -9.09
CA ARG A 247 -19.06 21.62 -8.15
C ARG A 247 -17.64 21.76 -8.72
N CYS A 248 -17.44 22.51 -9.79
CA CYS A 248 -16.14 22.69 -10.41
C CYS A 248 -15.72 24.17 -10.29
N ASN A 249 -14.90 24.48 -9.28
CA ASN A 249 -14.45 25.86 -9.02
C ASN A 249 -13.26 26.25 -9.91
N TYR A 250 -13.45 26.25 -11.23
CA TYR A 250 -12.40 26.57 -12.20
C TYR A 250 -12.93 27.48 -13.31
N PRO A 251 -12.14 28.48 -13.76
CA PRO A 251 -12.60 29.50 -14.71
C PRO A 251 -12.81 28.96 -16.13
N SER A 252 -12.09 27.91 -16.52
CA SER A 252 -12.21 27.29 -17.83
C SER A 252 -11.96 25.79 -17.73
N LEU A 253 -12.98 24.99 -18.04
CA LEU A 253 -12.94 23.54 -18.02
C LEU A 253 -12.77 22.97 -19.42
N ALA A 254 -11.92 21.96 -19.56
CA ALA A 254 -11.75 21.23 -20.82
C ALA A 254 -11.71 19.71 -20.59
N TYR A 255 -12.29 18.96 -21.52
CA TYR A 255 -12.19 17.50 -21.58
C TYR A 255 -11.92 17.09 -23.03
N ASN A 256 -10.89 16.27 -23.25
CA ASN A 256 -10.41 15.90 -24.59
C ASN A 256 -10.22 17.12 -25.50
N ASN A 257 -9.59 18.19 -24.98
CA ASN A 257 -9.37 19.47 -25.65
C ASN A 257 -10.64 20.24 -26.05
N GLN A 258 -11.83 19.82 -25.60
CA GLN A 258 -13.09 20.51 -25.85
C GLN A 258 -13.54 21.28 -24.59
N PRO A 259 -13.98 22.54 -24.73
CA PRO A 259 -14.49 23.29 -23.60
C PRO A 259 -15.79 22.67 -23.08
N ILE A 260 -15.90 22.60 -21.76
CA ILE A 260 -17.10 22.15 -21.08
C ILE A 260 -17.89 23.38 -20.64
N VAL A 261 -19.04 23.58 -21.26
CA VAL A 261 -20.02 24.60 -20.91
C VAL A 261 -21.42 23.97 -20.91
N PRO A 262 -22.42 24.59 -20.25
CA PRO A 262 -23.80 24.14 -20.37
C PRO A 262 -24.21 23.99 -21.84
N GLY A 263 -24.74 22.82 -22.19
CA GLY A 263 -25.10 22.44 -23.55
C GLY A 263 -24.07 21.62 -24.31
N THR A 264 -22.82 21.53 -23.85
CA THR A 264 -21.81 20.62 -24.43
C THR A 264 -22.30 19.17 -24.36
N VAL A 265 -22.09 18.40 -25.44
CA VAL A 265 -22.44 16.98 -25.52
C VAL A 265 -21.18 16.15 -25.33
N LEU A 266 -21.19 15.24 -24.36
CA LEU A 266 -20.06 14.41 -24.00
C LEU A 266 -20.41 12.92 -24.11
N GLU A 267 -19.47 12.11 -24.57
CA GLU A 267 -19.57 10.65 -24.52
C GLU A 267 -18.82 10.10 -23.31
N TYR A 268 -19.45 9.14 -22.63
CA TYR A 268 -18.97 8.59 -21.38
C TYR A 268 -19.11 7.08 -21.33
N ASN A 269 -18.03 6.36 -21.04
CA ASN A 269 -18.06 4.89 -20.94
C ASN A 269 -18.16 4.40 -19.49
N MET A 270 -19.38 4.07 -19.06
CA MET A 270 -19.66 3.56 -17.70
C MET A 270 -19.01 2.21 -17.39
N LYS A 271 -18.45 1.52 -18.38
CA LYS A 271 -17.73 0.27 -18.17
C LYS A 271 -16.43 0.48 -17.39
N TYR A 272 -15.83 1.66 -17.54
CA TYR A 272 -14.53 2.00 -16.99
C TYR A 272 -14.59 3.14 -16.00
N PHE A 273 -15.60 4.02 -16.10
CA PHE A 273 -15.65 5.26 -15.33
C PHE A 273 -16.88 5.33 -14.42
N LYS A 274 -16.72 6.03 -13.29
CA LYS A 274 -17.71 6.12 -12.20
C LYS A 274 -18.82 7.13 -12.48
N ILE A 275 -20.08 6.71 -12.43
CA ILE A 275 -21.25 7.61 -12.31
C ILE A 275 -21.74 7.61 -10.87
N LEU A 276 -22.06 8.79 -10.33
CA LEU A 276 -22.61 8.91 -8.99
C LEU A 276 -24.10 8.52 -8.99
N PRO A 277 -24.58 7.83 -7.94
CA PRO A 277 -25.98 7.51 -7.82
C PRO A 277 -26.83 8.79 -7.77
N ARG A 278 -28.07 8.70 -8.26
CA ARG A 278 -29.08 9.73 -7.98
C ARG A 278 -29.20 9.87 -6.47
N THR A 279 -28.90 11.06 -5.97
CA THR A 279 -29.31 11.46 -4.62
C THR A 279 -30.83 11.55 -4.68
N LYS A 280 -31.51 10.67 -3.93
CA LYS A 280 -32.96 10.79 -3.71
C LYS A 280 -33.23 12.02 -2.86
#